data_AF-A0AAV1TXV5-F1
#
_entry.id   AF-A0AAV1TXV5-F1
#
_cell.length_a   1.000
_cell.length_b   1.000
_cell.length_c   1.000
_cell.angle_alpha   90.00
_cell.angle_beta   90.00
_cell.angle_gamma   90.00
#
_symmetry.space_group_name_H-M   'P 1'
#
loop_
_entity.id
_entity.type
_entity.pdbx_description
1 polymer ?
#
loop_
_entity_poly.entity_id
_entity_poly.type
_entity_poly.pdbx_seq_one_letter_code
_entity_poly.pdbx_strand_id
1 'polypeptide(L)'
;MGSPRYGQNHGQRRRRVQRGIKRIHLWYLLATAFLLVYLVFLAHWGFGNISSLEGFVSTEPLKNLRKISSMKSIPLNGNTVVEDVEEQSEEYQGVAGHVHHQVDILQVGRRPTTTPSTVAFVATGTELAAVTQPPQMLDHAVVDGEMKGSTQSREEMDDQPVEAPKVVAAVKPTISANMEQQVAATAASKVEALAVTLAPSTPKYATVSGYAATMKFLKSYRYNPDEPLFLFFTCSDEHFQASDWSKECVQGKQRVYDVFSQSPGSNRLVTVFAGSEKYWKRHNDFNDDLDLRVKGVPCIMKWEGRDRRTGGMLVQKSLYDKPFLRYLFKKTGQPEAFFASTDVKNKQIVTVKGYDGYQDAMSRYVQEDDPVPTFLMMVSGRIQSNKRPWCPYCRYSELPLEFAFYSYAPKNARMFRVEVTDSYAEWRKRNKFSRDKNLKLRSVPLMFYVEPVPASSANGTGSFKAISHKVRYDRLASLRELFSSFA
;
A
#
# COMPACT_ATOMS: atom_id res chain seq x y z
N MET A 1 -52.93 -7.46 -42.73
CA MET A 1 -54.03 -6.49 -42.95
C MET A 1 -54.23 -5.73 -41.65
N GLY A 2 -54.46 -4.41 -41.57
CA GLY A 2 -54.45 -3.34 -42.59
C GLY A 2 -54.62 -1.98 -41.87
N SER A 3 -54.16 -0.87 -42.46
CA SER A 3 -54.10 0.47 -41.82
C SER A 3 -55.46 1.18 -41.69
N PRO A 4 -55.64 2.07 -40.70
CA PRO A 4 -55.76 3.52 -40.99
C PRO A 4 -54.85 4.38 -40.06
N ARG A 5 -54.11 5.38 -40.54
CA ARG A 5 -54.48 6.75 -41.03
C ARG A 5 -54.76 7.80 -39.94
N TYR A 6 -53.82 8.74 -39.86
CA TYR A 6 -53.88 10.15 -39.45
C TYR A 6 -55.23 10.81 -39.10
N GLY A 7 -55.18 11.65 -38.05
CA GLY A 7 -56.01 12.85 -37.90
C GLY A 7 -55.18 14.01 -37.34
N GLN A 8 -55.25 15.19 -37.96
CA GLN A 8 -54.62 16.42 -37.43
C GLN A 8 -55.52 17.10 -36.40
N ASN A 9 -54.93 17.85 -35.46
CA ASN A 9 -55.56 19.08 -34.99
C ASN A 9 -54.52 20.11 -34.52
N HIS A 10 -54.71 21.39 -34.86
CA HIS A 10 -53.74 22.46 -34.61
C HIS A 10 -54.16 23.35 -33.43
N GLY A 11 -53.39 23.33 -32.35
CA GLY A 11 -53.56 24.21 -31.19
C GLY A 11 -52.52 25.32 -31.12
N GLN A 12 -52.77 26.49 -31.72
CA GLN A 12 -51.88 27.65 -31.55
C GLN A 12 -51.91 28.18 -30.11
N ARG A 13 -50.75 28.27 -29.45
CA ARG A 13 -50.56 29.14 -28.28
C ARG A 13 -49.48 30.18 -28.54
N ARG A 14 -49.82 31.45 -28.31
CA ARG A 14 -48.98 32.63 -28.60
C ARG A 14 -47.73 32.65 -27.72
N ARG A 15 -46.55 32.85 -28.32
CA ARG A 15 -45.31 33.14 -27.59
C ARG A 15 -45.38 34.54 -26.97
N ARG A 16 -45.21 34.66 -25.64
CA ARG A 16 -44.80 35.92 -25.01
C ARG A 16 -43.26 35.96 -25.01
N VAL A 17 -42.67 37.00 -25.60
CA VAL A 17 -41.22 37.23 -25.56
C VAL A 17 -40.88 38.06 -24.33
N GLN A 18 -40.42 37.43 -23.25
CA GLN A 18 -39.75 38.15 -22.17
C GLN A 18 -38.28 38.36 -22.53
N ARG A 19 -37.88 39.62 -22.71
CA ARG A 19 -36.46 40.00 -22.79
C ARG A 19 -35.84 39.89 -21.40
N GLY A 20 -35.20 38.77 -21.11
CA GLY A 20 -34.41 38.60 -19.88
C GLY A 20 -33.19 39.52 -19.90
N ILE A 21 -33.25 40.64 -19.16
CA ILE A 21 -32.07 41.46 -18.88
C ILE A 21 -31.12 40.60 -18.05
N LYS A 22 -29.91 40.34 -18.58
CA LYS A 22 -28.89 39.55 -17.89
C LYS A 22 -28.45 40.32 -16.63
N ARG A 23 -28.84 39.81 -15.45
CA ARG A 23 -28.28 40.29 -14.18
C ARG A 23 -26.79 39.97 -14.16
N ILE A 24 -25.95 40.99 -14.33
CA ILE A 24 -24.52 40.89 -14.05
C ILE A 24 -24.40 40.56 -12.56
N HIS A 25 -23.72 39.45 -12.24
CA HIS A 25 -23.63 38.99 -10.85
C HIS A 25 -22.85 40.02 -10.03
N LEU A 26 -23.44 40.53 -8.95
CA LEU A 26 -22.85 41.57 -8.08
C LEU A 26 -21.44 41.19 -7.59
N TRP A 27 -21.22 39.89 -7.38
CA TRP A 27 -19.91 39.30 -7.08
C TRP A 27 -18.80 39.65 -8.08
N TYR A 28 -19.08 39.74 -9.38
CA TYR A 28 -18.06 40.13 -10.36
C TYR A 28 -17.67 41.59 -10.23
N LEU A 29 -18.62 42.49 -9.92
CA LEU A 29 -18.34 43.90 -9.68
C LEU A 29 -17.50 44.08 -8.41
N LEU A 30 -17.83 43.37 -7.33
CA LEU A 30 -17.05 43.36 -6.09
C LEU A 30 -15.63 42.79 -6.30
N ALA A 31 -15.49 41.67 -7.02
CA ALA A 31 -14.18 41.08 -7.33
C ALA A 31 -13.33 42.01 -8.21
N THR A 32 -13.93 42.70 -9.19
CA THR A 32 -13.23 43.65 -10.06
C THR A 32 -12.78 44.88 -9.29
N ALA A 33 -13.63 45.41 -8.40
CA ALA A 33 -13.29 46.53 -7.53
C ALA A 33 -12.15 46.17 -6.55
N PHE A 34 -12.19 44.98 -5.95
CA PHE A 34 -11.13 44.50 -5.06
C PHE A 34 -9.79 44.33 -5.79
N LEU A 35 -9.81 43.79 -7.01
CA LEU A 35 -8.61 43.67 -7.86
C LEU A 35 -8.00 45.04 -8.17
N LEU A 36 -8.82 46.04 -8.50
CA LEU A 36 -8.35 47.40 -8.78
C LEU A 36 -7.73 48.07 -7.54
N VAL A 37 -8.35 47.93 -6.36
CA VAL A 37 -7.79 48.43 -5.09
C VAL A 37 -6.46 47.73 -4.76
N TYR A 38 -6.37 46.41 -4.98
CA TYR A 38 -5.13 45.65 -4.77
C TYR A 38 -4.00 46.07 -5.72
N LEU A 39 -4.29 46.35 -6.99
CA LEU A 39 -3.30 46.86 -7.94
C LEU A 39 -2.82 48.27 -7.58
N VAL A 40 -3.71 49.16 -7.12
CA VAL A 40 -3.33 50.49 -6.61
C VAL A 40 -2.48 50.37 -5.34
N PHE A 41 -2.81 49.43 -4.44
CA PHE A 41 -2.00 49.14 -3.25
C PHE A 41 -0.58 48.68 -3.60
N LEU A 42 -0.44 47.71 -4.51
CA LEU A 42 0.88 47.24 -4.98
C LEU A 42 1.72 48.36 -5.60
N ALA A 43 1.10 49.21 -6.43
CA ALA A 43 1.77 50.36 -7.03
C ALA A 43 2.20 51.40 -5.99
N HIS A 44 1.37 51.67 -4.97
CA HIS A 44 1.68 52.64 -3.92
C HIS A 44 2.71 52.13 -2.89
N TRP A 45 2.86 50.81 -2.74
CA TRP A 45 3.89 50.16 -1.91
C TRP A 45 5.17 49.78 -2.65
N GLY A 46 5.34 50.17 -3.92
CA GLY A 46 6.60 50.01 -4.65
C GLY A 46 6.98 48.57 -5.00
N PHE A 47 6.05 47.62 -4.93
CA PHE A 47 6.25 46.21 -5.34
C PHE A 47 6.25 46.08 -6.88
N GLY A 48 7.22 46.73 -7.53
CA GLY A 48 7.32 46.79 -9.00
C GLY A 48 8.38 47.75 -9.51
N ASN A 49 9.66 47.50 -9.20
CA ASN A 49 10.77 48.25 -9.80
C ASN A 49 11.10 47.66 -11.19
N ILE A 50 10.41 48.12 -12.24
CA ILE A 50 10.38 47.50 -13.58
C ILE A 50 11.63 47.85 -14.43
N SER A 51 12.81 47.58 -13.88
CA SER A 51 14.12 47.96 -14.45
C SER A 51 15.01 46.75 -14.76
N SER A 52 14.43 45.55 -14.90
CA SER A 52 15.16 44.30 -15.21
C SER A 52 14.48 43.45 -16.28
N LEU A 53 13.92 44.11 -17.31
CA LEU A 53 13.31 43.44 -18.47
C LEU A 53 13.71 44.05 -19.83
N GLU A 54 14.86 44.72 -19.88
CA GLU A 54 15.60 44.89 -21.13
C GLU A 54 16.29 43.57 -21.49
N GLY A 55 15.54 42.70 -22.17
CA GLY A 55 16.01 41.39 -22.61
C GLY A 55 15.06 40.76 -23.62
N PHE A 56 15.43 40.82 -24.91
CA PHE A 56 14.73 40.19 -26.04
C PHE A 56 13.30 40.67 -26.32
N VAL A 57 13.19 41.94 -26.73
CA VAL A 57 12.25 42.30 -27.81
C VAL A 57 13.01 42.28 -29.12
N SER A 58 12.65 41.37 -30.03
CA SER A 58 12.98 41.44 -31.45
C SER A 58 11.67 41.41 -32.21
N THR A 59 11.39 42.49 -32.94
CA THR A 59 10.14 42.69 -33.67
C THR A 59 10.32 42.36 -35.15
N GLU A 60 9.49 41.47 -35.70
CA GLU A 60 8.95 41.60 -37.07
C GLU A 60 7.60 40.83 -37.17
N PRO A 61 6.73 41.15 -38.15
CA PRO A 61 5.29 41.18 -37.87
C PRO A 61 4.45 40.00 -38.39
N LEU A 62 3.39 39.70 -37.64
CA LEU A 62 2.27 38.85 -38.06
C LEU A 62 1.59 39.38 -39.34
N LYS A 63 1.67 38.59 -40.41
CA LYS A 63 0.70 38.60 -41.52
C LYS A 63 0.13 37.20 -41.70
N ASN A 64 -1.12 37.16 -42.18
CA ASN A 64 -1.93 35.95 -42.42
C ASN A 64 -2.39 35.18 -41.15
N LEU A 65 -3.62 35.48 -40.70
CA LEU A 65 -4.65 34.44 -40.44
C LEU A 65 -6.04 35.10 -40.29
N ARG A 66 -6.82 35.10 -41.37
CA ARG A 66 -8.27 35.39 -41.42
C ARG A 66 -8.93 34.39 -42.36
N LYS A 67 -10.15 33.94 -42.03
CA LYS A 67 -10.87 32.79 -42.61
C LYS A 67 -10.20 31.45 -42.22
N ILE A 68 -10.90 30.30 -42.16
CA ILE A 68 -12.31 29.98 -42.48
C ILE A 68 -13.10 29.64 -41.19
N SER A 69 -14.43 29.79 -41.24
CA SER A 69 -15.38 29.39 -40.19
C SER A 69 -16.21 28.15 -40.58
N SER A 70 -16.95 27.59 -39.60
CA SER A 70 -18.03 26.60 -39.76
C SER A 70 -17.69 25.18 -40.22
N MET A 71 -17.97 24.19 -39.35
CA MET A 71 -19.10 23.28 -39.65
C MET A 71 -19.77 22.64 -38.40
N LYS A 72 -21.09 22.41 -38.55
CA LYS A 72 -22.03 21.54 -37.82
C LYS A 72 -21.63 20.93 -36.46
N SER A 73 -22.46 21.22 -35.46
CA SER A 73 -22.74 20.34 -34.32
C SER A 73 -23.80 19.27 -34.67
N ILE A 74 -23.77 18.13 -33.98
CA ILE A 74 -24.85 17.14 -33.89
C ILE A 74 -25.01 16.78 -32.41
N PRO A 75 -26.23 16.76 -31.83
CA PRO A 75 -26.44 16.45 -30.42
C PRO A 75 -26.60 14.94 -30.17
N LEU A 76 -26.20 14.49 -28.99
CA LEU A 76 -26.56 13.19 -28.43
C LEU A 76 -26.86 13.35 -26.94
N ASN A 77 -28.11 13.09 -26.56
CA ASN A 77 -28.52 13.02 -25.16
C ASN A 77 -28.17 11.63 -24.60
N GLY A 78 -27.68 11.57 -23.36
CA GLY A 78 -27.46 10.32 -22.63
C GLY A 78 -27.18 10.62 -21.16
N ASN A 79 -28.14 10.33 -20.28
CA ASN A 79 -28.01 10.64 -18.86
C ASN A 79 -26.91 9.79 -18.21
N THR A 80 -25.92 10.43 -17.60
CA THR A 80 -25.03 9.81 -16.60
C THR A 80 -24.96 10.76 -15.41
N VAL A 81 -25.19 10.25 -14.20
CA VAL A 81 -25.05 11.05 -12.97
C VAL A 81 -23.56 11.14 -12.65
N VAL A 82 -23.03 12.36 -12.71
CA VAL A 82 -21.67 12.66 -12.26
C VAL A 82 -21.74 12.93 -10.74
N GLU A 83 -21.12 12.07 -9.94
CA GLU A 83 -20.74 12.45 -8.57
C GLU A 83 -19.46 13.27 -8.67
N ASP A 84 -19.58 14.60 -8.68
CA ASP A 84 -18.43 15.50 -8.59
C ASP A 84 -17.73 15.30 -7.23
N VAL A 85 -16.45 14.91 -7.28
CA VAL A 85 -15.59 14.81 -6.10
C VAL A 85 -14.56 15.93 -6.18
N GLU A 86 -14.69 16.94 -5.32
CA GLU A 86 -13.71 18.03 -5.23
C GLU A 86 -12.34 17.51 -4.79
N GLU A 87 -11.37 17.57 -5.70
CA GLU A 87 -9.97 17.22 -5.44
C GLU A 87 -9.22 18.44 -4.88
N GLN A 88 -9.33 18.66 -3.57
CA GLN A 88 -8.53 19.69 -2.88
C GLN A 88 -7.09 19.23 -2.68
N SER A 89 -6.19 19.74 -3.52
CA SER A 89 -4.74 19.69 -3.31
C SER A 89 -4.30 20.77 -2.31
N GLU A 90 -4.29 20.46 -1.01
CA GLU A 90 -3.72 21.37 0.00
C GLU A 90 -2.22 21.12 0.21
N GLU A 91 -1.40 22.09 -0.19
CA GLU A 91 0.04 22.15 0.05
C GLU A 91 0.31 22.69 1.46
N TYR A 92 0.70 21.82 2.40
CA TYR A 92 0.94 22.20 3.79
C TYR A 92 2.40 22.62 4.05
N GLN A 93 2.66 23.92 4.05
CA GLN A 93 3.77 24.51 4.81
C GLN A 93 3.45 24.50 6.31
N GLY A 94 4.43 24.12 7.13
CA GLY A 94 4.25 23.95 8.57
C GLY A 94 4.50 25.22 9.37
N VAL A 95 3.53 25.61 10.21
CA VAL A 95 3.73 26.55 11.32
C VAL A 95 3.10 25.94 12.57
N ALA A 96 3.85 25.88 13.67
CA ALA A 96 3.35 25.37 14.94
C ALA A 96 2.66 26.48 15.76
N GLY A 97 1.53 26.17 16.37
CA GLY A 97 0.82 27.08 17.28
C GLY A 97 0.17 26.33 18.43
N HIS A 98 0.59 26.62 19.66
CA HIS A 98 -0.11 26.17 20.87
C HIS A 98 -1.29 27.11 21.16
N VAL A 99 -2.49 26.54 21.32
CA VAL A 99 -3.66 27.24 21.88
C VAL A 99 -4.34 26.31 22.88
N HIS A 100 -4.42 26.72 24.14
CA HIS A 100 -5.21 26.02 25.14
C HIS A 100 -6.70 26.27 24.89
N HIS A 101 -7.51 25.20 24.90
CA HIS A 101 -8.96 25.32 25.08
C HIS A 101 -9.47 24.30 26.10
N GLN A 102 -10.48 24.75 26.83
CA GLN A 102 -11.07 24.12 28.02
C GLN A 102 -11.91 22.87 27.66
N VAL A 103 -12.01 21.92 28.59
CA VAL A 103 -12.56 20.58 28.32
C VAL A 103 -13.90 20.36 29.03
N ASP A 104 -14.97 20.14 28.25
CA ASP A 104 -16.22 19.58 28.77
C ASP A 104 -16.13 18.06 28.92
N ILE A 105 -16.20 17.59 30.16
CA ILE A 105 -16.16 16.18 30.55
C ILE A 105 -17.39 15.41 30.00
N LEU A 106 -17.30 14.09 29.94
CA LEU A 106 -18.45 13.18 29.73
C LEU A 106 -18.40 12.07 30.79
N GLN A 107 -19.42 12.01 31.64
CA GLN A 107 -19.57 10.95 32.64
C GLN A 107 -20.31 9.76 32.04
N VAL A 108 -19.84 8.54 32.32
CA VAL A 108 -20.52 7.29 31.94
C VAL A 108 -21.34 6.80 33.13
N GLY A 109 -22.67 6.86 33.02
CA GLY A 109 -23.58 6.44 34.09
C GLY A 109 -23.71 4.92 34.20
N ARG A 110 -23.48 4.35 35.39
CA ARG A 110 -23.85 2.96 35.70
C ARG A 110 -25.37 2.81 35.75
N ARG A 111 -25.87 1.64 35.31
CA ARG A 111 -27.18 1.09 35.72
C ARG A 111 -26.96 -0.20 36.53
N PRO A 112 -27.90 -0.58 37.42
CA PRO A 112 -27.64 -1.56 38.47
C PRO A 112 -27.68 -3.02 38.02
N THR A 113 -27.04 -3.86 38.85
CA THR A 113 -26.85 -5.30 38.69
C THR A 113 -28.15 -6.10 38.76
N THR A 114 -28.23 -7.20 38.00
CA THR A 114 -29.02 -8.39 38.35
C THR A 114 -28.12 -9.63 38.20
N THR A 115 -28.10 -10.49 39.22
CA THR A 115 -27.37 -11.77 39.23
C THR A 115 -28.25 -12.90 38.68
N PRO A 116 -27.63 -14.02 38.27
CA PRO A 116 -28.00 -15.26 38.98
C PRO A 116 -26.85 -16.24 39.27
N SER A 117 -27.04 -16.94 40.39
CA SER A 117 -26.57 -18.29 40.78
C SER A 117 -25.27 -18.89 40.22
N THR A 118 -24.33 -19.11 41.15
CA THR A 118 -23.32 -20.17 41.08
C THR A 118 -23.94 -21.57 40.94
N VAL A 119 -23.38 -22.41 40.07
CA VAL A 119 -23.48 -23.86 40.16
C VAL A 119 -22.07 -24.43 40.02
N ALA A 120 -21.61 -25.18 41.02
CA ALA A 120 -20.31 -25.84 40.99
C ALA A 120 -20.41 -27.20 40.29
N PHE A 121 -19.40 -27.55 39.50
CA PHE A 121 -19.21 -28.93 39.05
C PHE A 121 -17.99 -29.54 39.75
N VAL A 122 -18.22 -30.69 40.38
CA VAL A 122 -17.22 -31.45 41.14
C VAL A 122 -16.34 -32.24 40.18
N ALA A 123 -15.02 -32.14 40.34
CA ALA A 123 -14.07 -33.03 39.68
C ALA A 123 -13.86 -34.28 40.56
N THR A 124 -14.37 -35.43 40.14
CA THR A 124 -14.03 -36.74 40.72
C THR A 124 -12.78 -37.30 40.05
N GLY A 125 -11.76 -37.62 40.83
CA GLY A 125 -10.55 -38.31 40.37
C GLY A 125 -10.13 -39.40 41.35
N THR A 126 -9.61 -40.51 40.82
CA THR A 126 -8.90 -41.58 41.53
C THR A 126 -8.03 -42.25 40.45
N GLU A 127 -6.73 -41.99 40.30
CA GLU A 127 -5.58 -42.08 41.23
C GLU A 127 -4.91 -43.47 41.20
N LEU A 128 -3.57 -43.44 41.09
CA LEU A 128 -2.52 -44.44 41.39
C LEU A 128 -1.38 -44.26 40.36
N ALA A 129 -0.09 -44.16 40.70
CA ALA A 129 0.58 -43.97 42.00
C ALA A 129 1.98 -43.33 41.76
N ALA A 130 2.67 -42.84 42.81
CA ALA A 130 4.02 -42.26 42.70
C ALA A 130 4.88 -42.51 43.95
N VAL A 131 6.18 -42.85 43.78
CA VAL A 131 7.15 -43.09 44.88
C VAL A 131 8.61 -42.70 44.50
N THR A 132 9.12 -41.61 45.11
CA THR A 132 10.40 -41.45 45.89
C THR A 132 11.52 -42.52 45.75
N GLN A 133 12.84 -42.25 45.63
CA GLN A 133 13.71 -41.05 45.46
C GLN A 133 15.16 -41.48 45.00
N PRO A 134 16.16 -40.58 44.81
CA PRO A 134 17.52 -40.86 44.24
C PRO A 134 18.60 -41.07 45.36
N PRO A 135 19.95 -40.90 45.21
CA PRO A 135 20.84 -40.52 44.06
C PRO A 135 22.18 -41.33 43.96
N GLN A 136 23.26 -40.71 43.40
CA GLN A 136 24.72 -41.08 43.38
C GLN A 136 25.25 -41.95 42.21
N MET A 137 26.52 -41.86 41.75
CA MET A 137 27.57 -40.80 41.73
C MET A 137 28.72 -41.15 40.74
N LEU A 138 29.57 -40.18 40.37
CA LEU A 138 30.95 -40.35 39.84
C LEU A 138 31.26 -39.39 38.65
N ASP A 139 32.23 -39.67 37.76
CA ASP A 139 33.67 -39.29 37.82
C ASP A 139 33.94 -38.25 36.69
N HIS A 140 34.90 -37.32 36.72
CA HIS A 140 36.36 -37.29 36.98
C HIS A 140 37.22 -37.93 35.85
N ALA A 141 38.26 -37.29 35.30
CA ALA A 141 39.04 -36.09 35.70
C ALA A 141 39.64 -35.33 34.45
N VAL A 142 39.92 -34.01 34.44
CA VAL A 142 41.21 -33.30 34.75
C VAL A 142 42.30 -33.47 33.65
N VAL A 143 43.02 -32.47 33.09
CA VAL A 143 43.05 -30.98 33.21
C VAL A 143 43.92 -30.30 32.11
N ASP A 144 43.81 -28.96 31.92
CA ASP A 144 44.73 -27.97 31.27
C ASP A 144 45.32 -28.22 29.84
N GLY A 145 45.91 -27.25 29.10
CA GLY A 145 46.21 -25.82 29.36
C GLY A 145 46.55 -25.02 28.06
N GLU A 146 47.03 -23.78 28.19
CA GLU A 146 47.09 -22.77 27.08
C GLU A 146 48.41 -22.68 26.25
N MET A 147 48.31 -21.95 25.10
CA MET A 147 49.23 -20.92 24.54
C MET A 147 50.09 -21.16 23.26
N LYS A 148 49.93 -20.17 22.35
CA LYS A 148 50.92 -19.45 21.49
C LYS A 148 51.62 -20.10 20.27
N GLY A 149 51.30 -19.51 19.09
CA GLY A 149 52.24 -19.19 17.98
C GLY A 149 52.79 -20.37 17.13
N SER A 150 53.55 -20.16 16.04
CA SER A 150 53.62 -19.04 15.06
C SER A 150 54.52 -19.46 13.87
N THR A 151 54.19 -19.02 12.65
CA THR A 151 55.12 -18.84 11.48
C THR A 151 55.92 -20.02 10.85
N GLN A 152 55.63 -20.23 9.55
CA GLN A 152 56.57 -20.39 8.40
C GLN A 152 57.32 -21.70 8.05
N SER A 153 57.78 -21.70 6.78
CA SER A 153 58.64 -22.67 6.05
C SER A 153 57.93 -23.97 5.61
N ARG A 154 57.93 -24.45 4.33
CA ARG A 154 58.98 -24.56 3.27
C ARG A 154 60.11 -25.47 3.76
N GLU A 155 60.29 -26.68 3.22
CA GLU A 155 61.14 -27.08 2.07
C GLU A 155 61.28 -28.63 2.13
N GLU A 156 61.66 -29.45 1.14
CA GLU A 156 61.71 -29.54 -0.35
C GLU A 156 62.22 -31.03 -0.62
N MET A 157 62.25 -31.77 -1.76
CA MET A 157 62.03 -31.59 -3.21
C MET A 157 62.29 -32.97 -3.95
N ASP A 158 61.89 -33.13 -5.23
CA ASP A 158 62.36 -34.13 -6.27
C ASP A 158 62.05 -35.67 -6.21
N ASP A 159 62.11 -36.49 -7.29
CA ASP A 159 62.52 -36.20 -8.70
C ASP A 159 61.84 -36.98 -9.87
N GLN A 160 62.10 -36.43 -11.08
CA GLN A 160 61.89 -36.72 -12.52
C GLN A 160 62.49 -38.06 -13.12
N PRO A 161 62.82 -38.25 -14.45
CA PRO A 161 62.63 -37.44 -15.70
C PRO A 161 62.21 -38.17 -17.03
N VAL A 162 61.98 -37.36 -18.09
CA VAL A 162 62.15 -37.55 -19.59
C VAL A 162 61.46 -38.73 -20.34
N GLU A 163 61.28 -38.76 -21.68
CA GLU A 163 61.72 -37.90 -22.82
C GLU A 163 60.70 -37.90 -24.00
N ALA A 164 60.97 -37.13 -25.08
CA ALA A 164 60.25 -37.13 -26.36
C ALA A 164 61.22 -36.89 -27.54
N PRO A 165 60.92 -37.31 -28.80
CA PRO A 165 60.72 -36.28 -29.86
C PRO A 165 59.95 -36.67 -31.17
N LYS A 166 59.68 -35.61 -31.97
CA LYS A 166 59.75 -35.51 -33.46
C LYS A 166 58.53 -35.81 -34.37
N VAL A 167 58.72 -35.43 -35.65
CA VAL A 167 57.70 -35.05 -36.66
C VAL A 167 58.08 -35.58 -38.06
N VAL A 168 57.10 -36.07 -38.84
CA VAL A 168 57.14 -36.23 -40.32
C VAL A 168 55.73 -35.92 -40.90
N ALA A 169 55.61 -35.64 -42.20
CA ALA A 169 54.44 -35.00 -42.81
C ALA A 169 53.66 -35.83 -43.87
N ALA A 170 52.40 -35.42 -44.06
CA ALA A 170 51.59 -35.39 -45.30
C ALA A 170 51.60 -36.57 -46.30
N VAL A 171 50.42 -37.20 -46.47
CA VAL A 171 49.94 -37.76 -47.75
C VAL A 171 48.48 -37.33 -47.96
N LYS A 172 48.07 -37.10 -49.21
CA LYS A 172 46.70 -36.70 -49.62
C LYS A 172 46.15 -37.74 -50.61
N PRO A 173 44.85 -38.07 -50.54
CA PRO A 173 44.09 -38.23 -51.78
C PRO A 173 42.80 -37.37 -51.80
N THR A 174 42.05 -37.46 -52.90
CA THR A 174 41.16 -36.39 -53.37
C THR A 174 39.78 -36.92 -53.75
N ILE A 175 38.73 -36.32 -53.17
CA ILE A 175 37.34 -36.22 -53.64
C ILE A 175 36.57 -37.53 -53.95
N SER A 176 35.41 -37.67 -53.30
CA SER A 176 34.16 -38.00 -53.99
C SER A 176 33.01 -37.26 -53.31
N ALA A 177 32.23 -36.51 -54.09
CA ALA A 177 31.15 -35.67 -53.57
C ALA A 177 29.81 -36.34 -53.83
N ASN A 178 29.06 -36.66 -52.77
CA ASN A 178 27.60 -36.79 -52.72
C ASN A 178 27.14 -37.31 -51.34
N MET A 179 26.75 -36.43 -50.41
CA MET A 179 25.74 -36.72 -49.36
C MET A 179 25.30 -35.50 -48.51
N GLU A 180 25.40 -34.27 -49.02
CA GLU A 180 25.04 -33.05 -48.28
C GLU A 180 23.55 -32.65 -48.42
N GLN A 181 22.64 -33.62 -48.53
CA GLN A 181 21.20 -33.32 -48.70
C GLN A 181 20.21 -34.35 -48.13
N GLN A 182 20.57 -35.14 -47.12
CA GLN A 182 19.63 -36.13 -46.54
C GLN A 182 19.68 -36.38 -45.02
N VAL A 183 20.23 -35.45 -44.22
CA VAL A 183 20.25 -35.56 -42.74
C VAL A 183 19.33 -34.54 -42.04
N ALA A 184 18.93 -33.46 -42.71
CA ALA A 184 18.13 -32.38 -42.11
C ALA A 184 16.64 -32.70 -41.86
N ALA A 185 16.11 -33.81 -42.41
CA ALA A 185 14.67 -34.10 -42.41
C ALA A 185 14.18 -34.95 -41.21
N THR A 186 15.06 -35.69 -40.54
CA THR A 186 14.67 -36.74 -39.58
C THR A 186 14.72 -36.30 -38.11
N ALA A 187 15.02 -35.02 -37.84
CA ALA A 187 15.00 -34.43 -36.49
C ALA A 187 13.68 -33.71 -36.14
N ALA A 188 12.82 -33.44 -37.13
CA ALA A 188 11.64 -32.58 -36.98
C ALA A 188 10.34 -33.31 -36.58
N SER A 189 10.35 -34.64 -36.44
CA SER A 189 9.13 -35.46 -36.26
C SER A 189 9.17 -36.37 -35.00
N LYS A 190 9.78 -35.88 -33.90
CA LYS A 190 9.80 -36.60 -32.61
C LYS A 190 9.72 -35.71 -31.38
N VAL A 191 8.85 -34.70 -31.42
CA VAL A 191 8.48 -33.87 -30.25
C VAL A 191 6.97 -33.90 -29.98
N GLU A 192 6.15 -34.37 -30.93
CA GLU A 192 4.68 -34.28 -30.89
C GLU A 192 3.99 -35.62 -30.55
N ALA A 193 4.40 -36.24 -29.43
CA ALA A 193 3.64 -37.28 -28.74
C ALA A 193 4.12 -37.45 -27.28
N LEU A 194 3.19 -37.83 -26.39
CA LEU A 194 3.44 -38.34 -25.01
C LEU A 194 4.06 -37.35 -23.99
N ALA A 195 3.29 -36.33 -23.58
CA ALA A 195 3.50 -35.65 -22.28
C ALA A 195 2.22 -34.98 -21.70
N VAL A 196 1.07 -35.68 -21.65
CA VAL A 196 -0.12 -35.18 -20.94
C VAL A 196 0.00 -35.48 -19.43
N THR A 197 0.90 -34.77 -18.75
CA THR A 197 1.15 -34.94 -17.31
C THR A 197 1.39 -33.59 -16.63
N LEU A 198 0.33 -33.05 -16.00
CA LEU A 198 0.30 -31.88 -15.11
C LEU A 198 0.78 -30.53 -15.70
N ALA A 199 -0.01 -29.47 -15.47
CA ALA A 199 0.34 -28.13 -15.92
C ALA A 199 1.59 -27.59 -15.19
N PRO A 200 2.50 -26.89 -15.89
CA PRO A 200 3.77 -26.47 -15.31
C PRO A 200 3.57 -25.42 -14.20
N SER A 201 4.40 -25.51 -13.16
CA SER A 201 4.49 -24.47 -12.13
C SER A 201 4.84 -23.12 -12.77
N THR A 202 4.03 -22.09 -12.51
CA THR A 202 4.28 -20.73 -13.01
C THR A 202 5.71 -20.30 -12.66
N PRO A 203 6.52 -19.73 -13.58
CA PRO A 203 7.91 -19.36 -13.27
C PRO A 203 7.97 -18.40 -12.08
N LYS A 204 9.07 -18.45 -11.29
CA LYS A 204 9.25 -17.61 -10.07
C LYS A 204 9.06 -16.11 -10.37
N TYR A 205 9.39 -15.71 -11.59
CA TYR A 205 9.16 -14.39 -12.16
C TYR A 205 8.34 -14.53 -13.45
N ALA A 206 7.35 -13.65 -13.66
CA ALA A 206 6.62 -13.50 -14.91
C ALA A 206 6.34 -12.02 -15.23
N THR A 207 6.05 -11.72 -16.50
CA THR A 207 5.73 -10.36 -16.97
C THR A 207 4.38 -10.35 -17.68
N VAL A 208 3.58 -9.30 -17.47
CA VAL A 208 2.25 -9.12 -18.09
C VAL A 208 2.07 -7.67 -18.54
N SER A 209 1.56 -7.48 -19.77
CA SER A 209 1.36 -6.15 -20.38
C SER A 209 -0.11 -5.72 -20.36
N GLY A 210 -0.42 -4.67 -19.61
CA GLY A 210 -1.74 -4.03 -19.59
C GLY A 210 -2.83 -4.76 -18.82
N TYR A 211 -3.92 -4.04 -18.55
CA TYR A 211 -5.00 -4.48 -17.67
C TYR A 211 -5.69 -5.77 -18.15
N ALA A 212 -6.06 -5.86 -19.44
CA ALA A 212 -6.75 -7.03 -19.99
C ALA A 212 -5.94 -8.33 -19.84
N ALA A 213 -4.61 -8.27 -20.03
CA ALA A 213 -3.73 -9.42 -19.82
C ALA A 213 -3.57 -9.75 -18.33
N THR A 214 -3.53 -8.73 -17.45
CA THR A 214 -3.52 -8.91 -15.99
C THR A 214 -4.77 -9.65 -15.52
N MET A 215 -5.96 -9.23 -15.95
CA MET A 215 -7.21 -9.88 -15.56
C MET A 215 -7.34 -11.28 -16.16
N LYS A 216 -6.83 -11.53 -17.37
CA LYS A 216 -6.71 -12.89 -17.94
C LYS A 216 -5.81 -13.78 -17.07
N PHE A 217 -4.63 -13.30 -16.67
CA PHE A 217 -3.72 -14.02 -15.79
C PHE A 217 -4.35 -14.32 -14.42
N LEU A 218 -4.94 -13.33 -13.76
CA LEU A 218 -5.57 -13.50 -12.44
C LEU A 218 -6.79 -14.43 -12.48
N LYS A 219 -7.53 -14.48 -13.60
CA LYS A 219 -8.62 -15.45 -13.82
C LYS A 219 -8.11 -16.89 -14.01
N SER A 220 -6.90 -17.08 -14.54
CA SER A 220 -6.26 -18.40 -14.66
C SER A 220 -5.51 -18.85 -13.40
N TYR A 221 -5.05 -17.90 -12.57
CA TYR A 221 -4.26 -18.20 -11.36
C TYR A 221 -5.06 -19.05 -10.36
N ARG A 222 -4.41 -20.12 -9.87
CA ARG A 222 -4.95 -20.96 -8.80
C ARG A 222 -4.21 -20.62 -7.51
N TYR A 223 -4.97 -20.31 -6.47
CA TYR A 223 -4.42 -20.00 -5.16
C TYR A 223 -3.67 -21.20 -4.57
N ASN A 224 -2.42 -20.98 -4.19
CA ASN A 224 -1.61 -21.91 -3.42
C ASN A 224 -1.14 -21.18 -2.13
N PRO A 225 -1.42 -21.69 -0.92
CA PRO A 225 -0.99 -21.06 0.32
C PRO A 225 0.54 -21.03 0.50
N ASP A 226 1.25 -22.02 -0.05
CA ASP A 226 2.71 -22.16 0.06
C ASP A 226 3.48 -21.35 -0.98
N GLU A 227 2.80 -20.84 -2.02
CA GLU A 227 3.37 -19.97 -3.06
C GLU A 227 2.71 -18.58 -3.07
N PRO A 228 3.13 -17.65 -2.19
CA PRO A 228 2.62 -16.29 -2.17
C PRO A 228 2.88 -15.56 -3.50
N LEU A 229 1.80 -15.13 -4.17
CA LEU A 229 1.87 -14.31 -5.37
C LEU A 229 1.91 -12.81 -5.02
N PHE A 230 2.88 -12.11 -5.61
CA PHE A 230 3.01 -10.66 -5.55
C PHE A 230 2.84 -10.05 -6.94
N LEU A 231 2.01 -9.00 -7.04
CA LEU A 231 1.78 -8.24 -8.27
C LEU A 231 2.52 -6.90 -8.14
N PHE A 232 3.49 -6.66 -9.02
CA PHE A 232 4.30 -5.44 -9.06
C PHE A 232 3.96 -4.62 -10.31
N PHE A 233 3.18 -3.55 -10.11
CA PHE A 233 2.76 -2.65 -11.18
C PHE A 233 3.83 -1.56 -11.36
N THR A 234 4.35 -1.43 -12.58
CA THR A 234 5.39 -0.47 -12.94
C THR A 234 5.04 0.28 -14.22
N CYS A 235 5.78 1.35 -14.48
CA CYS A 235 5.70 2.15 -15.71
C CYS A 235 5.84 1.29 -16.97
N SER A 236 5.22 1.76 -18.05
CA SER A 236 5.38 1.23 -19.41
C SER A 236 5.28 2.34 -20.45
N ASP A 237 5.45 2.02 -21.73
CA ASP A 237 5.06 2.92 -22.82
C ASP A 237 3.53 2.90 -23.05
N GLU A 238 3.06 3.54 -24.14
CA GLU A 238 1.63 3.55 -24.53
C GLU A 238 1.11 2.17 -25.01
N HIS A 239 2.00 1.24 -25.36
CA HIS A 239 1.69 -0.12 -25.82
C HIS A 239 1.90 -1.19 -24.73
N PHE A 240 2.02 -0.75 -23.47
CA PHE A 240 2.30 -1.60 -22.30
C PHE A 240 3.60 -2.42 -22.39
N GLN A 241 4.62 -1.89 -23.07
CA GLN A 241 5.98 -2.42 -23.15
C GLN A 241 6.91 -1.77 -22.12
N ALA A 242 8.06 -2.39 -21.85
CA ALA A 242 8.99 -1.97 -20.81
C ALA A 242 9.54 -0.55 -21.05
N SER A 243 9.15 0.42 -20.20
CA SER A 243 9.68 1.79 -20.23
C SER A 243 9.46 2.49 -18.88
N ASP A 244 10.47 3.19 -18.37
CA ASP A 244 10.42 3.86 -17.06
C ASP A 244 10.34 5.39 -17.21
N TRP A 245 9.14 5.92 -17.39
CA TRP A 245 8.91 7.37 -17.51
C TRP A 245 9.02 8.15 -16.18
N SER A 246 9.27 7.49 -15.05
CA SER A 246 9.52 8.15 -13.76
C SER A 246 10.74 7.57 -13.02
N LYS A 247 11.44 8.43 -12.28
CA LYS A 247 12.55 8.05 -11.39
C LYS A 247 12.08 7.06 -10.33
N GLU A 248 10.86 7.25 -9.84
CA GLU A 248 10.15 6.34 -8.93
C GLU A 248 10.06 4.92 -9.50
N CYS A 249 9.64 4.73 -10.76
CA CYS A 249 9.60 3.40 -11.39
C CYS A 249 10.97 2.76 -11.51
N VAL A 250 12.02 3.50 -11.94
CA VAL A 250 13.39 2.97 -12.02
C VAL A 250 13.86 2.46 -10.66
N GLN A 251 13.77 3.30 -9.62
CA GLN A 251 14.25 2.97 -8.28
C GLN A 251 13.39 1.88 -7.61
N GLY A 252 12.07 1.95 -7.76
CA GLY A 252 11.13 0.95 -7.24
C GLY A 252 11.36 -0.43 -7.86
N LYS A 253 11.52 -0.51 -9.19
CA LYS A 253 11.79 -1.76 -9.91
C LYS A 253 13.12 -2.38 -9.47
N GLN A 254 14.19 -1.59 -9.41
CA GLN A 254 15.48 -2.06 -8.90
C GLN A 254 15.35 -2.63 -7.49
N ARG A 255 14.74 -1.90 -6.55
CA ARG A 255 14.62 -2.34 -5.16
C ARG A 255 13.70 -3.54 -4.97
N VAL A 256 12.60 -3.63 -5.72
CA VAL A 256 11.73 -4.81 -5.74
C VAL A 256 12.49 -6.04 -6.22
N TYR A 257 13.26 -5.95 -7.31
CA TYR A 257 14.03 -7.10 -7.82
C TYR A 257 15.24 -7.45 -6.92
N ASP A 258 15.98 -6.45 -6.42
CA ASP A 258 17.08 -6.61 -5.44
C ASP A 258 16.61 -7.51 -4.27
N VAL A 259 15.46 -7.16 -3.67
CA VAL A 259 14.96 -7.81 -2.45
C VAL A 259 14.19 -9.08 -2.75
N PHE A 260 13.46 -9.16 -3.86
CA PHE A 260 12.74 -10.37 -4.25
C PHE A 260 13.68 -11.53 -4.61
N SER A 261 14.85 -11.23 -5.19
CA SER A 261 15.89 -12.24 -5.50
C SER A 261 16.33 -13.00 -4.24
N GLN A 262 16.42 -12.29 -3.11
CA GLN A 262 16.78 -12.80 -1.78
C GLN A 262 15.59 -13.40 -1.01
N SER A 263 14.38 -13.39 -1.58
CA SER A 263 13.16 -13.83 -0.90
C SER A 263 12.89 -15.33 -1.09
N PRO A 264 12.14 -15.98 -0.16
CA PRO A 264 11.81 -17.40 -0.18
C PRO A 264 11.50 -17.96 -1.58
N GLY A 265 12.03 -19.16 -1.86
CA GLY A 265 11.97 -19.77 -3.19
C GLY A 265 10.56 -19.95 -3.76
N SER A 266 9.56 -20.15 -2.91
CA SER A 266 8.16 -20.35 -3.30
C SER A 266 7.38 -19.05 -3.57
N ASN A 267 7.93 -17.88 -3.23
CA ASN A 267 7.30 -16.60 -3.60
C ASN A 267 7.30 -16.46 -5.13
N ARG A 268 6.18 -16.01 -5.71
CA ARG A 268 6.01 -15.72 -7.14
C ARG A 268 5.87 -14.22 -7.35
N LEU A 269 6.59 -13.63 -8.31
CA LEU A 269 6.46 -12.22 -8.69
C LEU A 269 5.93 -12.09 -10.12
N VAL A 270 4.89 -11.28 -10.30
CA VAL A 270 4.39 -10.86 -11.61
C VAL A 270 4.61 -9.37 -11.76
N THR A 271 5.49 -8.98 -12.68
CA THR A 271 5.63 -7.59 -13.10
C THR A 271 4.54 -7.24 -14.10
N VAL A 272 3.74 -6.24 -13.78
CA VAL A 272 2.69 -5.69 -14.65
C VAL A 272 3.19 -4.37 -15.24
N PHE A 273 3.39 -4.34 -16.55
CA PHE A 273 3.58 -3.10 -17.30
C PHE A 273 2.22 -2.40 -17.42
N ALA A 274 2.07 -1.30 -16.68
CA ALA A 274 0.75 -0.82 -16.26
C ALA A 274 0.33 0.54 -16.84
N GLY A 275 1.08 1.11 -17.78
CA GLY A 275 0.70 2.29 -18.56
C GLY A 275 1.77 3.39 -18.65
N SER A 276 1.65 4.22 -19.68
CA SER A 276 2.41 5.47 -19.85
C SER A 276 2.00 6.54 -18.84
N GLU A 277 2.84 7.57 -18.68
CA GLU A 277 2.54 8.73 -17.83
C GLU A 277 1.15 9.35 -18.15
N LYS A 278 0.81 9.42 -19.44
CA LYS A 278 -0.48 9.90 -19.97
C LYS A 278 -1.67 8.99 -19.57
N TYR A 279 -1.48 7.68 -19.48
CA TYR A 279 -2.48 6.72 -18.99
C TYR A 279 -2.69 6.87 -17.46
N TRP A 280 -1.67 7.33 -16.72
CA TRP A 280 -1.73 7.59 -15.28
C TRP A 280 -2.15 9.02 -14.90
N LYS A 281 -2.18 9.97 -15.85
CA LYS A 281 -2.70 11.34 -15.68
C LYS A 281 -4.23 11.44 -15.56
N ARG A 282 -4.96 10.32 -15.61
CA ARG A 282 -6.43 10.24 -15.51
C ARG A 282 -6.86 8.92 -14.85
N HIS A 283 -8.16 8.81 -14.58
CA HIS A 283 -8.85 7.54 -14.33
C HIS A 283 -8.55 6.52 -15.44
N ASN A 284 -8.41 5.26 -15.04
CA ASN A 284 -7.95 4.15 -15.89
C ASN A 284 -8.32 2.80 -15.27
N ASP A 285 -8.21 1.72 -16.04
CA ASP A 285 -8.74 0.40 -15.65
C ASP A 285 -8.16 -0.13 -14.31
N PHE A 286 -6.85 0.05 -14.08
CA PHE A 286 -6.20 -0.35 -12.83
C PHE A 286 -6.60 0.53 -11.64
N ASN A 287 -6.85 1.82 -11.88
CA ASN A 287 -7.28 2.82 -10.90
C ASN A 287 -8.73 2.55 -10.46
N ASP A 288 -9.56 2.11 -11.40
CA ASP A 288 -11.00 1.96 -11.22
C ASP A 288 -11.45 0.56 -10.82
N ASP A 289 -10.70 -0.50 -11.16
CA ASP A 289 -10.97 -1.87 -10.73
C ASP A 289 -11.23 -2.00 -9.21
N LEU A 290 -12.21 -2.83 -8.86
CA LEU A 290 -12.74 -2.93 -7.50
C LEU A 290 -11.84 -3.74 -6.55
N ASP A 291 -11.00 -4.63 -7.07
CA ASP A 291 -10.14 -5.52 -6.29
C ASP A 291 -8.70 -4.96 -6.23
N LEU A 292 -8.10 -4.69 -7.39
CA LEU A 292 -6.76 -4.15 -7.55
C LEU A 292 -6.65 -2.69 -7.08
N ARG A 293 -7.58 -1.82 -7.51
CA ARG A 293 -7.73 -0.40 -7.10
C ARG A 293 -6.40 0.37 -6.95
N VAL A 294 -5.51 0.28 -7.95
CA VAL A 294 -4.16 0.85 -7.94
C VAL A 294 -4.21 2.34 -8.23
N LYS A 295 -3.95 3.21 -7.24
CA LYS A 295 -3.97 4.68 -7.45
C LYS A 295 -2.67 5.28 -8.00
N GLY A 296 -1.69 4.46 -8.39
CA GLY A 296 -0.46 4.94 -9.05
C GLY A 296 0.64 3.90 -9.14
N VAL A 297 1.59 4.14 -10.03
CA VAL A 297 2.82 3.35 -10.19
C VAL A 297 4.05 4.10 -9.66
N PRO A 298 5.13 3.39 -9.30
CA PRO A 298 5.17 1.94 -9.09
C PRO A 298 4.43 1.52 -7.81
N CYS A 299 3.91 0.30 -7.76
CA CYS A 299 3.39 -0.28 -6.51
C CYS A 299 3.51 -1.82 -6.53
N ILE A 300 3.51 -2.44 -5.35
CA ILE A 300 3.45 -3.89 -5.20
C ILE A 300 2.38 -4.28 -4.18
N MET A 301 1.73 -5.42 -4.39
CA MET A 301 0.73 -5.99 -3.47
C MET A 301 0.83 -7.52 -3.42
N LYS A 302 0.45 -8.12 -2.29
CA LYS A 302 0.19 -9.57 -2.22
C LYS A 302 -1.21 -9.85 -2.79
N TRP A 303 -1.29 -10.76 -3.76
CA TRP A 303 -2.55 -11.33 -4.23
C TRP A 303 -2.84 -12.59 -3.40
N GLU A 304 -3.91 -12.56 -2.61
CA GLU A 304 -4.28 -13.70 -1.75
C GLU A 304 -5.14 -14.74 -2.49
N GLY A 305 -5.51 -14.49 -3.75
CA GLY A 305 -6.16 -15.45 -4.66
C GLY A 305 -7.63 -15.77 -4.32
N ARG A 306 -7.89 -16.21 -3.09
CA ARG A 306 -9.23 -16.45 -2.56
C ARG A 306 -10.04 -15.14 -2.59
N ASP A 307 -11.26 -15.22 -3.09
CA ASP A 307 -12.25 -14.12 -3.14
C ASP A 307 -11.73 -12.80 -3.77
N ARG A 308 -10.72 -12.88 -4.65
CA ARG A 308 -10.00 -11.72 -5.24
C ARG A 308 -9.37 -10.78 -4.20
N ARG A 309 -9.07 -11.32 -3.01
CA ARG A 309 -8.49 -10.59 -1.89
C ARG A 309 -7.05 -10.14 -2.18
N THR A 310 -6.72 -8.94 -1.71
CA THR A 310 -5.38 -8.36 -1.77
C THR A 310 -4.91 -7.93 -0.38
N GLY A 311 -3.64 -8.19 -0.06
CA GLY A 311 -3.00 -7.76 1.18
C GLY A 311 -1.67 -7.04 0.92
N GLY A 312 -1.04 -6.54 2.00
CA GLY A 312 0.34 -6.02 2.02
C GLY A 312 0.72 -5.15 0.81
N MET A 313 0.21 -3.93 0.74
CA MET A 313 0.48 -3.04 -0.39
C MET A 313 1.53 -1.98 -0.04
N LEU A 314 2.49 -1.80 -0.93
CA LEU A 314 3.51 -0.74 -0.88
C LEU A 314 3.46 0.07 -2.19
N VAL A 315 3.60 1.39 -2.07
CA VAL A 315 3.48 2.36 -3.17
C VAL A 315 4.72 3.26 -3.26
N GLN A 316 5.13 3.59 -4.49
CA GLN A 316 6.15 4.59 -4.79
C GLN A 316 7.40 4.50 -3.89
N LYS A 317 7.64 5.51 -3.05
CA LYS A 317 8.85 5.65 -2.23
C LYS A 317 8.93 4.69 -1.05
N SER A 318 7.84 4.01 -0.69
CA SER A 318 7.84 2.91 0.29
C SER A 318 8.49 1.63 -0.27
N LEU A 319 8.62 1.50 -1.59
CA LEU A 319 9.41 0.44 -2.24
C LEU A 319 10.92 0.62 -2.04
N TYR A 320 11.37 1.80 -1.62
CA TYR A 320 12.80 2.06 -1.39
C TYR A 320 13.26 1.48 -0.05
N ASP A 321 12.34 1.42 0.91
CA ASP A 321 12.54 0.89 2.25
C ASP A 321 12.67 -0.65 2.17
N LYS A 322 13.90 -1.13 1.94
CA LYS A 322 14.24 -2.57 1.93
C LYS A 322 13.63 -3.39 3.08
N PRO A 323 13.48 -2.87 4.33
CA PRO A 323 12.80 -3.59 5.39
C PRO A 323 11.32 -3.87 5.11
N PHE A 324 10.56 -2.92 4.54
CA PHE A 324 9.17 -3.13 4.15
C PHE A 324 9.04 -4.19 3.04
N LEU A 325 9.91 -4.16 2.03
CA LEU A 325 9.92 -5.19 0.99
C LEU A 325 10.25 -6.58 1.54
N ARG A 326 11.25 -6.70 2.42
CA ARG A 326 11.58 -7.96 3.10
C ARG A 326 10.40 -8.47 3.93
N TYR A 327 9.72 -7.58 4.67
CA TYR A 327 8.56 -7.91 5.48
C TYR A 327 7.30 -8.24 4.67
N LEU A 328 7.16 -7.70 3.46
CA LEU A 328 6.11 -8.10 2.51
C LEU A 328 6.36 -9.52 1.98
N PHE A 329 7.59 -9.84 1.61
CA PHE A 329 7.97 -11.16 1.08
C PHE A 329 8.19 -12.23 2.17
N LYS A 330 7.82 -11.97 3.43
CA LYS A 330 7.92 -12.93 4.55
C LYS A 330 7.07 -14.18 4.32
N LYS A 331 7.54 -15.34 4.77
CA LYS A 331 6.65 -16.50 4.95
C LYS A 331 5.61 -16.12 6.01
N THR A 332 4.34 -16.43 5.73
CA THR A 332 3.24 -16.05 6.63
C THR A 332 3.30 -16.91 7.89
N GLY A 333 3.20 -16.29 9.07
CA GLY A 333 3.26 -16.97 10.36
C GLY A 333 4.63 -16.97 11.07
N GLN A 334 5.61 -16.19 10.61
CA GLN A 334 6.93 -16.04 11.28
C GLN A 334 7.38 -14.57 11.38
N PRO A 335 6.68 -13.69 12.14
CA PRO A 335 7.15 -12.32 12.38
C PRO A 335 8.47 -12.26 13.17
N GLU A 336 8.77 -13.26 14.00
CA GLU A 336 9.98 -13.36 14.85
C GLU A 336 11.26 -13.52 14.03
N ALA A 337 11.16 -13.91 12.75
CA ALA A 337 12.29 -13.98 11.83
C ALA A 337 12.76 -12.61 11.32
N PHE A 338 12.04 -11.52 11.64
CA PHE A 338 12.29 -10.17 11.13
C PHE A 338 12.68 -9.15 12.21
N PHE A 339 12.58 -9.52 13.48
CA PHE A 339 12.79 -8.67 14.65
C PHE A 339 13.45 -9.51 15.75
N ALA A 340 14.23 -8.91 16.66
CA ALA A 340 14.70 -9.66 17.82
C ALA A 340 13.51 -10.08 18.70
N SER A 341 13.56 -11.28 19.27
CA SER A 341 12.47 -11.78 20.12
C SER A 341 12.20 -10.87 21.33
N THR A 342 13.24 -10.22 21.85
CA THR A 342 13.18 -9.20 22.90
C THR A 342 12.37 -7.96 22.54
N ASP A 343 12.24 -7.65 21.25
CA ASP A 343 11.68 -6.40 20.75
C ASP A 343 10.21 -6.58 20.34
N VAL A 344 9.78 -7.83 20.14
CA VAL A 344 8.39 -8.24 19.85
C VAL A 344 7.69 -8.84 21.07
N LYS A 345 8.44 -9.45 22.01
CA LYS A 345 7.88 -10.00 23.26
C LYS A 345 7.04 -8.93 23.96
N ASN A 346 5.79 -9.29 24.26
CA ASN A 346 4.73 -8.45 24.84
C ASN A 346 4.09 -7.39 23.92
N LYS A 347 4.61 -7.11 22.71
CA LYS A 347 3.96 -6.19 21.76
C LYS A 347 2.70 -6.80 21.14
N GLN A 348 1.57 -6.08 21.23
CA GLN A 348 0.28 -6.57 20.73
C GLN A 348 -0.35 -5.66 19.68
N ILE A 349 -0.86 -6.23 18.59
CA ILE A 349 -1.77 -5.54 17.65
C ILE A 349 -3.14 -6.21 17.75
N VAL A 350 -4.13 -5.50 18.30
CA VAL A 350 -5.48 -6.01 18.53
C VAL A 350 -6.42 -5.34 17.53
N THR A 351 -7.12 -6.12 16.70
CA THR A 351 -8.10 -5.54 15.75
C THR A 351 -9.47 -5.45 16.42
N VAL A 352 -10.04 -4.24 16.46
CA VAL A 352 -11.38 -3.96 16.99
C VAL A 352 -12.25 -3.35 15.90
N LYS A 353 -13.56 -3.63 15.93
CA LYS A 353 -14.49 -3.28 14.84
C LYS A 353 -15.64 -2.43 15.32
N GLY A 354 -15.98 -1.41 14.54
CA GLY A 354 -17.05 -0.48 14.84
C GLY A 354 -16.73 0.40 16.05
N TYR A 355 -17.59 1.39 16.27
CA TYR A 355 -17.42 2.33 17.39
C TYR A 355 -17.62 1.67 18.74
N ASP A 356 -18.52 0.69 18.82
CA ASP A 356 -18.89 0.08 20.08
C ASP A 356 -17.76 -0.86 20.55
N GLY A 357 -17.12 -1.62 19.65
CA GLY A 357 -15.88 -2.36 19.93
C GLY A 357 -14.68 -1.46 20.28
N TYR A 358 -14.63 -0.23 19.76
CA TYR A 358 -13.67 0.78 20.18
C TYR A 358 -13.94 1.28 21.61
N GLN A 359 -15.19 1.62 21.93
CA GLN A 359 -15.59 2.04 23.29
C GLN A 359 -15.33 0.94 24.31
N ASP A 360 -15.61 -0.31 23.97
CA ASP A 360 -15.29 -1.50 24.75
C ASP A 360 -13.79 -1.62 25.06
N ALA A 361 -12.92 -1.34 24.08
CA ALA A 361 -11.48 -1.38 24.26
C ALA A 361 -10.98 -0.25 25.17
N MET A 362 -11.47 0.97 24.96
CA MET A 362 -11.10 2.12 25.80
C MET A 362 -11.67 2.03 27.22
N SER A 363 -12.87 1.45 27.38
CA SER A 363 -13.49 1.21 28.68
C SER A 363 -12.70 0.20 29.52
N ARG A 364 -12.02 -0.78 28.88
CA ARG A 364 -11.08 -1.67 29.57
C ARG A 364 -9.76 -0.96 29.87
N TYR A 365 -9.21 -0.19 28.93
CA TYR A 365 -7.98 0.58 29.11
C TYR A 365 -8.00 1.51 30.34
N VAL A 366 -9.11 2.22 30.59
CA VAL A 366 -9.24 3.09 31.78
C VAL A 366 -9.49 2.35 33.10
N GLN A 367 -9.44 1.01 33.08
CA GLN A 367 -9.51 0.11 34.24
C GLN A 367 -8.22 -0.72 34.40
N GLU A 368 -7.16 -0.43 33.65
CA GLU A 368 -5.84 -1.05 33.81
C GLU A 368 -5.04 -0.31 34.88
N ASP A 369 -4.54 -1.03 35.90
CA ASP A 369 -3.77 -0.44 37.00
C ASP A 369 -2.39 0.09 36.54
N ASP A 370 -1.78 -0.57 35.55
CA ASP A 370 -0.54 -0.15 34.87
C ASP A 370 -0.75 -0.15 33.33
N PRO A 371 -1.30 0.94 32.76
CA PRO A 371 -1.68 0.99 31.36
C PRO A 371 -0.47 1.15 30.43
N VAL A 372 -0.09 0.07 29.74
CA VAL A 372 1.04 0.06 28.80
C VAL A 372 0.88 1.07 27.65
N PRO A 373 1.98 1.60 27.06
CA PRO A 373 1.94 2.55 25.94
C PRO A 373 1.01 2.08 24.80
N THR A 374 -0.12 2.77 24.66
CA THR A 374 -1.25 2.31 23.85
C THR A 374 -1.49 3.26 22.69
N PHE A 375 -1.55 2.71 21.48
CA PHE A 375 -1.75 3.43 20.23
C PHE A 375 -3.09 3.03 19.59
N LEU A 376 -3.74 3.97 18.89
CA LEU A 376 -4.90 3.69 18.04
C LEU A 376 -4.51 3.86 16.59
N MET A 377 -4.70 2.81 15.79
CA MET A 377 -4.57 2.83 14.34
C MET A 377 -5.97 2.83 13.73
N MET A 378 -6.51 4.02 13.49
CA MET A 378 -7.85 4.18 12.90
C MET A 378 -7.79 3.90 11.40
N VAL A 379 -8.52 2.90 10.91
CA VAL A 379 -8.54 2.46 9.51
C VAL A 379 -9.95 2.21 9.01
N SER A 380 -10.17 2.29 7.70
CA SER A 380 -11.43 1.88 7.07
C SER A 380 -11.76 0.42 7.35
N GLY A 381 -13.04 0.11 7.59
CA GLY A 381 -13.54 -1.26 7.54
C GLY A 381 -13.36 -1.91 6.17
N ARG A 382 -13.73 -3.19 6.08
CA ARG A 382 -13.35 -4.07 4.96
C ARG A 382 -14.53 -4.38 4.06
N ILE A 383 -14.33 -4.25 2.75
CA ILE A 383 -15.30 -4.63 1.72
C ILE A 383 -15.64 -6.12 1.90
N GLN A 384 -16.93 -6.44 2.05
CA GLN A 384 -17.36 -7.78 2.45
C GLN A 384 -16.95 -8.89 1.48
N SER A 385 -16.86 -8.61 0.17
CA SER A 385 -16.49 -9.59 -0.87
C SER A 385 -15.03 -10.03 -0.80
N ASN A 386 -14.07 -9.10 -0.81
CA ASN A 386 -12.64 -9.36 -0.95
C ASN A 386 -11.80 -9.04 0.31
N LYS A 387 -12.46 -8.59 1.39
CA LYS A 387 -11.86 -8.15 2.67
C LYS A 387 -10.78 -7.05 2.54
N ARG A 388 -10.70 -6.36 1.41
CA ARG A 388 -9.82 -5.19 1.24
C ARG A 388 -10.36 -4.01 2.07
N PRO A 389 -9.51 -3.22 2.76
CA PRO A 389 -9.95 -1.95 3.35
C PRO A 389 -10.56 -1.05 2.25
N TRP A 390 -11.71 -0.42 2.49
CA TRP A 390 -12.32 0.42 1.43
C TRP A 390 -11.48 1.67 1.12
N CYS A 391 -10.74 2.22 2.08
CA CYS A 391 -9.83 3.34 1.87
C CYS A 391 -8.49 2.86 1.26
N PRO A 392 -8.08 3.37 0.08
CA PRO A 392 -6.78 3.01 -0.51
C PRO A 392 -5.60 3.37 0.41
N TYR A 393 -5.63 4.54 1.05
CA TYR A 393 -4.56 4.98 1.94
C TYR A 393 -4.41 4.10 3.19
N CYS A 394 -5.51 3.55 3.72
CA CYS A 394 -5.44 2.58 4.82
C CYS A 394 -4.69 1.32 4.39
N ARG A 395 -4.99 0.80 3.19
CA ARG A 395 -4.31 -0.37 2.61
C ARG A 395 -2.82 -0.14 2.36
N TYR A 396 -2.40 1.09 2.06
CA TYR A 396 -0.98 1.46 1.93
C TYR A 396 -0.28 1.59 3.28
N SER A 397 -1.02 1.89 4.35
CA SER A 397 -0.46 2.06 5.70
C SER A 397 -0.48 0.79 6.57
N GLU A 398 -1.34 -0.21 6.29
CA GLU A 398 -1.46 -1.43 7.14
C GLU A 398 -0.11 -2.12 7.36
N LEU A 399 0.67 -2.39 6.30
CA LEU A 399 1.95 -3.12 6.41
C LEU A 399 3.10 -2.24 6.96
N PRO A 400 3.30 -0.98 6.50
CA PRO A 400 4.27 -0.08 7.11
C PRO A 400 4.08 0.15 8.61
N LEU A 401 2.84 0.39 9.07
CA LEU A 401 2.55 0.59 10.49
C LEU A 401 2.76 -0.68 11.31
N GLU A 402 2.35 -1.85 10.81
CA GLU A 402 2.62 -3.14 11.42
C GLU A 402 4.13 -3.37 11.60
N PHE A 403 4.93 -3.15 10.54
CA PHE A 403 6.38 -3.26 10.61
C PHE A 403 7.02 -2.28 11.60
N ALA A 404 6.65 -1.00 11.53
CA ALA A 404 7.27 0.04 12.34
C ALA A 404 6.89 -0.05 13.83
N PHE A 405 5.67 -0.50 14.15
CA PHE A 405 5.25 -0.77 15.52
C PHE A 405 6.13 -1.86 16.16
N TYR A 406 6.28 -3.01 15.49
CA TYR A 406 7.17 -4.07 15.99
C TYR A 406 8.64 -3.61 16.06
N SER A 407 9.11 -2.82 15.08
CA SER A 407 10.49 -2.34 15.05
C SER A 407 10.84 -1.28 16.11
N TYR A 408 9.93 -0.35 16.40
CA TYR A 408 10.28 0.94 17.03
C TYR A 408 9.39 1.38 18.19
N ALA A 409 8.24 0.73 18.40
CA ALA A 409 7.39 1.05 19.56
C ALA A 409 8.02 0.53 20.88
N PRO A 410 7.57 1.03 22.05
CA PRO A 410 8.02 0.56 23.36
C PRO A 410 7.86 -0.95 23.54
N LYS A 411 8.71 -1.59 24.35
CA LYS A 411 8.78 -3.06 24.44
C LYS A 411 7.47 -3.75 24.85
N ASN A 412 6.68 -3.13 25.72
CA ASN A 412 5.36 -3.64 26.15
C ASN A 412 4.17 -2.98 25.42
N ALA A 413 4.40 -2.25 24.31
CA ALA A 413 3.36 -1.44 23.68
C ALA A 413 2.21 -2.25 23.07
N ARG A 414 1.05 -1.59 22.95
CA ARG A 414 -0.16 -2.15 22.33
C ARG A 414 -0.71 -1.20 21.27
N MET A 415 -1.17 -1.74 20.14
CA MET A 415 -1.84 -0.97 19.08
C MET A 415 -3.21 -1.55 18.77
N PHE A 416 -4.27 -0.79 19.03
CA PHE A 416 -5.62 -1.13 18.60
C PHE A 416 -5.81 -0.73 17.13
N ARG A 417 -5.92 -1.70 16.23
CA ARG A 417 -6.29 -1.50 14.81
C ARG A 417 -7.82 -1.36 14.75
N VAL A 418 -8.31 -0.12 14.74
CA VAL A 418 -9.74 0.19 14.79
C VAL A 418 -10.30 0.27 13.37
N GLU A 419 -11.03 -0.75 12.96
CA GLU A 419 -11.81 -0.77 11.72
C GLU A 419 -13.12 0.01 11.91
N VAL A 420 -13.26 1.18 11.27
CA VAL A 420 -14.32 2.16 11.60
C VAL A 420 -15.73 1.77 11.12
N THR A 421 -16.09 2.10 9.88
CA THR A 421 -17.35 1.74 9.22
C THR A 421 -17.07 0.75 8.11
N ASP A 422 -18.01 -0.12 7.76
CA ASP A 422 -17.81 -1.13 6.70
C ASP A 422 -17.88 -0.53 5.28
N SER A 423 -18.39 0.70 5.14
CA SER A 423 -18.45 1.40 3.85
C SER A 423 -18.03 2.87 3.92
N TYR A 424 -17.56 3.38 2.78
CA TYR A 424 -17.31 4.82 2.57
C TYR A 424 -18.61 5.64 2.56
N ALA A 425 -19.72 5.06 2.08
CA ALA A 425 -21.04 5.72 2.04
C ALA A 425 -21.64 5.94 3.44
N GLU A 426 -21.26 5.12 4.41
CA GLU A 426 -21.49 5.36 5.84
C GLU A 426 -20.45 6.33 6.40
N TRP A 427 -19.16 6.14 6.09
CA TRP A 427 -18.07 6.99 6.59
C TRP A 427 -18.28 8.48 6.35
N ARG A 428 -18.71 8.86 5.13
CA ARG A 428 -18.95 10.26 4.74
C ARG A 428 -20.11 10.94 5.48
N LYS A 429 -20.91 10.20 6.25
CA LYS A 429 -21.98 10.74 7.08
C LYS A 429 -21.46 11.03 8.49
N ARG A 430 -22.04 12.02 9.17
CA ARG A 430 -21.74 12.31 10.58
C ARG A 430 -22.11 11.11 11.45
N ASN A 431 -21.10 10.37 11.89
CA ASN A 431 -21.22 9.04 12.48
C ASN A 431 -20.90 9.06 14.00
N LYS A 432 -20.64 7.90 14.64
CA LYS A 432 -20.26 7.88 16.06
C LYS A 432 -18.82 8.41 16.27
N PHE A 433 -17.83 7.89 15.53
CA PHE A 433 -16.42 8.33 15.59
C PHE A 433 -16.23 9.84 15.31
N SER A 434 -16.97 10.39 14.36
CA SER A 434 -16.87 11.82 13.99
C SER A 434 -17.60 12.77 14.97
N ARG A 435 -18.29 12.24 15.97
CA ARG A 435 -18.92 12.99 17.07
C ARG A 435 -18.21 12.80 18.42
N ASP A 436 -17.32 11.81 18.50
CA ASP A 436 -16.54 11.50 19.68
C ASP A 436 -15.68 12.69 20.14
N LYS A 437 -15.70 13.03 21.44
CA LYS A 437 -14.96 14.17 21.98
C LYS A 437 -13.44 13.95 21.97
N ASN A 438 -12.98 12.70 22.12
CA ASN A 438 -11.57 12.35 22.22
C ASN A 438 -10.96 12.13 20.83
N LEU A 439 -11.67 11.47 19.92
CA LEU A 439 -11.16 11.21 18.56
C LEU A 439 -11.44 12.36 17.57
N LYS A 440 -12.64 12.93 17.60
CA LYS A 440 -13.16 13.90 16.60
C LYS A 440 -12.86 13.48 15.14
N LEU A 441 -12.94 12.17 14.85
CA LEU A 441 -12.29 11.57 13.68
C LEU A 441 -12.89 12.05 12.35
N ARG A 442 -12.06 12.63 11.47
CA ARG A 442 -12.47 13.15 10.16
C ARG A 442 -11.97 12.35 8.96
N SER A 443 -10.84 11.64 9.11
CA SER A 443 -10.20 10.88 8.03
C SER A 443 -9.57 9.60 8.56
N VAL A 444 -9.34 8.64 7.65
CA VAL A 444 -8.59 7.40 7.90
C VAL A 444 -7.64 7.14 6.70
N PRO A 445 -6.39 6.71 6.92
CA PRO A 445 -5.80 6.30 8.19
C PRO A 445 -5.45 7.48 9.10
N LEU A 446 -5.56 7.28 10.42
CA LEU A 446 -5.05 8.22 11.43
C LEU A 446 -4.50 7.47 12.64
N MET A 447 -3.28 7.81 13.05
CA MET A 447 -2.70 7.32 14.29
C MET A 447 -3.06 8.22 15.48
N PHE A 448 -3.28 7.62 16.65
CA PHE A 448 -3.29 8.31 17.93
C PHE A 448 -2.37 7.61 18.93
N TYR A 449 -1.81 8.39 19.86
CA TYR A 449 -1.32 7.90 21.15
C TYR A 449 -2.42 8.09 22.21
N VAL A 450 -2.53 7.17 23.16
CA VAL A 450 -3.51 7.23 24.25
C VAL A 450 -2.78 7.53 25.56
N GLU A 451 -3.10 8.67 26.16
CA GLU A 451 -2.66 9.05 27.50
C GLU A 451 -3.74 8.70 28.52
N PRO A 452 -3.40 8.05 29.64
CA PRO A 452 -4.32 7.90 30.76
C PRO A 452 -4.49 9.27 31.45
N VAL A 453 -5.71 9.59 31.84
CA VAL A 453 -6.05 10.80 32.60
C VAL A 453 -6.59 10.35 33.96
N PRO A 454 -5.79 10.47 35.04
CA PRO A 454 -6.17 10.01 36.37
C PRO A 454 -7.49 10.59 36.86
N ALA A 455 -8.20 9.83 37.70
CA ALA A 455 -9.40 10.31 38.35
C ALA A 455 -9.09 11.48 39.29
N SER A 456 -9.90 12.54 39.24
CA SER A 456 -9.75 13.72 40.11
C SER A 456 -10.16 13.51 41.57
N SER A 457 -10.57 12.28 41.92
CA SER A 457 -10.89 11.84 43.29
C SER A 457 -10.82 10.31 43.36
N ALA A 458 -10.64 9.75 44.56
CA ALA A 458 -10.51 8.31 44.77
C ALA A 458 -11.72 7.46 44.32
N ASN A 459 -12.89 8.08 44.14
CA ASN A 459 -14.12 7.42 43.65
C ASN A 459 -14.47 7.79 42.19
N GLY A 460 -13.64 8.58 41.51
CA GLY A 460 -13.86 8.92 40.11
C GLY A 460 -13.45 7.79 39.16
N THR A 461 -14.20 7.60 38.07
CA THR A 461 -13.71 6.80 36.94
C THR A 461 -12.51 7.47 36.29
N GLY A 462 -11.45 6.70 36.03
CA GLY A 462 -10.37 7.10 35.14
C GLY A 462 -10.88 7.47 33.75
N SER A 463 -10.13 8.28 33.03
CA SER A 463 -10.44 8.68 31.66
C SER A 463 -9.18 8.64 30.79
N PHE A 464 -9.30 8.99 29.51
CA PHE A 464 -8.17 8.99 28.59
C PHE A 464 -8.25 10.20 27.65
N LYS A 465 -7.09 10.57 27.11
CA LYS A 465 -6.91 11.58 26.06
C LYS A 465 -6.25 10.91 24.86
N ALA A 466 -6.78 11.12 23.67
CA ALA A 466 -6.21 10.60 22.42
C ALA A 466 -5.51 11.74 21.67
N ILE A 467 -4.18 11.69 21.53
CA ILE A 467 -3.41 12.66 20.76
C ILE A 467 -3.26 12.15 19.32
N SER A 468 -3.75 12.90 18.33
CA SER A 468 -3.65 12.51 16.92
C SER A 468 -2.28 12.84 16.33
N HIS A 469 -1.60 11.86 15.73
CA HIS A 469 -0.31 12.04 15.05
C HIS A 469 -0.48 11.90 13.53
N LYS A 470 -0.49 13.04 12.82
CA LYS A 470 -0.59 13.08 11.35
C LYS A 470 0.80 13.00 10.72
N VAL A 471 1.24 11.80 10.34
CA VAL A 471 2.52 11.58 9.65
C VAL A 471 2.33 10.79 8.34
N ARG A 472 3.37 10.71 7.51
CA ARG A 472 3.37 9.89 6.29
C ARG A 472 3.53 8.41 6.65
N TYR A 473 2.41 7.72 6.88
CA TYR A 473 2.40 6.29 7.25
C TYR A 473 2.92 5.34 6.17
N ASP A 474 3.22 5.82 4.96
CA ASP A 474 3.88 5.07 3.89
C ASP A 474 5.41 5.20 3.92
N ARG A 475 6.01 5.78 4.98
CA ARG A 475 7.44 6.14 5.01
C ARG A 475 8.09 5.67 6.30
N LEU A 476 9.14 4.85 6.19
CA LEU A 476 9.81 4.24 7.35
C LEU A 476 10.41 5.29 8.31
N ALA A 477 10.94 6.40 7.79
CA ALA A 477 11.52 7.48 8.60
C ALA A 477 10.48 8.12 9.53
N SER A 478 9.35 8.59 8.98
CA SER A 478 8.28 9.24 9.75
C SER A 478 7.58 8.31 10.73
N LEU A 479 7.54 7.00 10.45
CA LEU A 479 7.03 6.01 11.39
C LEU A 479 8.03 5.65 12.50
N ARG A 480 9.34 5.67 12.22
CA ARG A 480 10.38 5.54 13.26
C ARG A 480 10.31 6.71 14.22
N GLU A 481 10.31 7.93 13.69
CA GLU A 481 10.16 9.17 14.46
C GLU A 481 8.92 9.14 15.37
N LEU A 482 7.77 8.73 14.83
CA LEU A 482 6.52 8.60 15.58
C LEU A 482 6.58 7.58 16.73
N PHE A 483 7.20 6.42 16.54
CA PHE A 483 7.20 5.38 17.58
C PHE A 483 8.35 5.53 18.58
N SER A 484 9.52 5.99 18.13
CA SER A 484 10.70 6.20 18.98
C SER A 484 10.60 7.43 19.88
N SER A 485 9.64 8.34 19.67
CA SER A 485 9.36 9.44 20.61
C SER A 485 8.65 8.99 21.91
N PHE A 486 8.35 7.70 22.06
CA PHE A 486 7.71 7.11 23.23
C PHE A 486 8.52 5.94 23.86
N ALA A 487 9.68 5.59 23.26
CA ALA A 487 10.38 4.30 23.45
C ALA A 487 11.42 4.25 24.57
#